data_AF-A0A317A467-F1
#
_entry.id   AF-A0A317A467-F1
#
_cell.length_a   1.000
_cell.length_b   1.000
_cell.length_c   1.000
_cell.angle_alpha   90.00
_cell.angle_beta   90.00
_cell.angle_gamma   90.00
#
_symmetry.space_group_name_H-M   'P 1'
#
loop_
_entity.id
_entity.type
_entity.pdbx_description
1 polymer ?
#
loop_
_entity_poly.entity_id
_entity_poly.type
_entity_poly.pdbx_seq_one_letter_code
_entity_poly.pdbx_strand_id
1 'polypeptide(L)'
;MNERRSKAAKPVPDWSTWCKETAFLVLTYLYQNRSPSVIPGVIRDGRNNKAMDEDRLRLALRQLTQFSLIIRSHNSEGYSMHPLVHKWARERPGMSIAAQAVWAEAAVMLLSHCILIPPLGNTEEEEEVRKYILPHVDHVRQCQQSMEQRMRDKRMARMKPWPVFDGGFDRGKAMTYAKFSLVYMQNGRWEEAKRLQTAVKDFTTQILGMKHPVTRRVTRLLATTLFNLGQSEDSAKMEKEVLDACVRFLGVNHQETLVAKFTLGKALFLQGKFSQAKLLQEEAVEGLTRLIGLDQEDTLDAIDWLGQTLLMFYTKEHVTRARQLFVMASEGMRKLHGDEHTRTLEAREHLCTAAIRTGDKDHLDEAHTMMIKILEIRKEKLGKEHAYTLLAMVNLALVKCAMGMIHEAEALMQHGLPIAARNLGEGHIAYLWGRYHLGRIWVLQERWTEAVTYLLDVTERQRYTLQGRGEFHPDRIGGLIELATAYNALGKVEECERVTEEALAALAKISTTEHPEAKKLRENRNIWRQRRVESMERQDFTQLP
;
A
#
# COMPACT_ATOMS: atom_id res chain seq x y z
N MET A 1 -72.98 -11.13 -38.42
CA MET A 1 -71.66 -10.46 -38.30
C MET A 1 -71.27 -10.49 -36.83
N ASN A 2 -70.42 -11.45 -36.44
CA ASN A 2 -69.96 -11.65 -35.06
C ASN A 2 -68.45 -11.41 -35.04
N GLU A 3 -68.01 -10.24 -34.60
CA GLU A 3 -66.59 -9.96 -34.35
C GLU A 3 -66.16 -10.61 -33.02
N ARG A 4 -65.52 -11.77 -33.13
CA ARG A 4 -64.78 -12.39 -32.04
C ARG A 4 -63.54 -11.52 -31.75
N ARG A 5 -63.59 -10.70 -30.69
CA ARG A 5 -62.39 -10.14 -30.06
C ARG A 5 -61.50 -11.28 -29.58
N SER A 6 -60.37 -11.50 -30.24
CA SER A 6 -59.34 -12.42 -29.74
C SER A 6 -58.76 -11.83 -28.46
N LYS A 7 -58.88 -12.56 -27.35
CA LYS A 7 -58.06 -12.31 -26.17
C LYS A 7 -56.64 -12.73 -26.53
N ALA A 8 -55.78 -11.78 -26.87
CA ALA A 8 -54.35 -12.03 -26.96
C ALA A 8 -53.89 -12.58 -25.59
N ALA A 9 -53.45 -13.83 -25.58
CA ALA A 9 -52.86 -14.45 -24.41
C ALA A 9 -51.63 -13.62 -24.00
N LYS A 10 -51.60 -13.13 -22.76
CA LYS A 10 -50.37 -12.55 -22.21
C LYS A 10 -49.30 -13.65 -22.24
N PRO A 11 -48.10 -13.38 -22.75
CA PRO A 11 -47.05 -14.39 -22.77
C PRO A 11 -46.76 -14.83 -21.34
N VAL A 12 -46.83 -16.13 -21.10
CA VAL A 12 -46.37 -16.74 -19.85
C VAL A 12 -44.86 -16.52 -19.80
N PRO A 13 -44.31 -15.93 -18.73
CA PRO A 13 -42.88 -15.69 -18.64
C PRO A 13 -42.14 -17.02 -18.78
N ASP A 14 -41.20 -17.09 -19.73
CA ASP A 14 -40.24 -18.19 -19.80
C ASP A 14 -39.52 -18.32 -18.45
N TRP A 15 -39.27 -19.55 -18.00
CA TRP A 15 -38.57 -19.86 -16.76
C TRP A 15 -37.23 -19.12 -16.66
N SER A 16 -36.57 -18.87 -17.80
CA SER A 16 -35.34 -18.07 -17.84
C SER A 16 -35.58 -16.58 -17.56
N THR A 17 -36.71 -16.02 -18.00
CA THR A 17 -37.10 -14.62 -17.78
C THR A 17 -37.59 -14.42 -16.35
N TRP A 18 -38.36 -15.38 -15.81
CA TRP A 18 -38.74 -15.38 -14.40
C TRP A 18 -37.50 -15.53 -13.49
N CYS A 19 -36.57 -16.43 -13.80
CA CYS A 19 -35.29 -16.53 -13.06
C CYS A 19 -34.46 -15.24 -13.13
N LYS A 20 -34.44 -14.54 -14.27
CA LYS A 20 -33.72 -13.28 -14.45
C LYS A 20 -34.39 -12.10 -13.74
N GLU A 21 -35.71 -12.00 -13.77
CA GLU A 21 -36.46 -10.95 -13.05
C GLU A 21 -36.46 -11.20 -11.54
N THR A 22 -36.50 -12.46 -11.10
CA THR A 22 -36.38 -12.84 -9.68
C THR A 22 -34.94 -12.64 -9.20
N ALA A 23 -33.94 -12.97 -10.03
CA ALA A 23 -32.54 -12.62 -9.75
C ALA A 23 -32.31 -11.11 -9.77
N PHE A 24 -33.00 -10.34 -10.63
CA PHE A 24 -32.93 -8.87 -10.68
C PHE A 24 -33.64 -8.23 -9.48
N LEU A 25 -34.77 -8.77 -9.01
CA LEU A 25 -35.44 -8.36 -7.78
C LEU A 25 -34.65 -8.75 -6.53
N VAL A 26 -34.02 -9.93 -6.52
CA VAL A 26 -33.08 -10.36 -5.48
C VAL A 26 -31.82 -9.49 -5.53
N LEU A 27 -31.28 -9.17 -6.70
CA LEU A 27 -30.17 -8.22 -6.86
C LEU A 27 -30.58 -6.81 -6.44
N THR A 28 -31.79 -6.36 -6.74
CA THR A 28 -32.31 -5.04 -6.33
C THR A 28 -32.57 -5.02 -4.82
N TYR A 29 -33.03 -6.12 -4.23
CA TYR A 29 -33.15 -6.30 -2.78
C TYR A 29 -31.77 -6.41 -2.08
N LEU A 30 -30.80 -7.03 -2.75
CA LEU A 30 -29.40 -7.10 -2.33
C LEU A 30 -28.64 -5.80 -2.62
N TYR A 31 -29.08 -4.91 -3.49
CA TYR A 31 -28.40 -3.63 -3.79
C TYR A 31 -29.18 -2.41 -3.29
N GLN A 32 -30.40 -2.59 -2.78
CA GLN A 32 -30.95 -1.62 -1.86
C GLN A 32 -29.92 -1.45 -0.76
N ASN A 33 -29.56 -0.20 -0.51
CA ASN A 33 -28.73 0.25 0.60
C ASN A 33 -29.51 0.06 1.91
N ARG A 34 -30.03 -1.15 2.14
CA ARG A 34 -30.46 -1.61 3.44
C ARG A 34 -29.18 -2.03 4.13
N SER A 35 -28.67 -1.15 4.99
CA SER A 35 -27.85 -1.55 6.12
C SER A 35 -28.44 -2.86 6.67
N PRO A 36 -27.71 -3.99 6.71
CA PRO A 36 -28.26 -5.18 7.33
C PRO A 36 -28.68 -4.83 8.75
N SER A 37 -29.89 -5.27 9.04
CA SER A 37 -30.75 -4.91 10.16
C SER A 37 -30.06 -4.92 11.52
N VAL A 38 -30.25 -3.80 12.22
CA VAL A 38 -30.58 -3.69 13.64
C VAL A 38 -29.60 -4.40 14.58
N ILE A 39 -28.90 -3.57 15.38
CA ILE A 39 -28.30 -3.93 16.66
C ILE A 39 -29.07 -5.11 17.29
N PRO A 40 -28.43 -6.23 17.71
CA PRO A 40 -29.13 -7.42 18.19
C PRO A 40 -30.36 -7.07 19.04
N GLY A 41 -31.47 -7.79 18.90
CA GLY A 41 -32.73 -7.51 19.61
C GLY A 41 -32.53 -7.21 21.10
N VAL A 42 -31.58 -7.89 21.76
CA VAL A 42 -31.22 -7.62 23.16
C VAL A 42 -30.76 -6.18 23.44
N ILE A 43 -30.09 -5.53 22.49
CA ILE A 43 -29.62 -4.14 22.58
C ILE A 43 -30.70 -3.17 22.07
N ARG A 44 -31.49 -3.54 21.06
CA ARG A 44 -32.64 -2.74 20.60
C ARG A 44 -33.76 -2.70 21.65
N ASP A 45 -34.16 -3.85 22.18
CA ASP A 45 -35.25 -4.01 23.13
C ASP A 45 -34.84 -3.50 24.52
N GLY A 46 -33.53 -3.46 24.82
CA GLY A 46 -33.00 -2.70 25.95
C GLY A 46 -33.29 -1.19 25.90
N ARG A 47 -33.45 -0.59 24.70
CA ARG A 47 -33.89 0.81 24.54
C ARG A 47 -35.40 0.99 24.70
N ASN A 48 -36.19 -0.04 24.40
CA ASN A 48 -37.65 -0.04 24.62
C ASN A 48 -38.02 -0.41 26.06
N ASN A 49 -37.06 -0.84 26.87
CA ASN A 49 -37.25 -0.93 28.30
C ASN A 49 -37.31 0.51 28.84
N LYS A 50 -38.50 0.93 29.30
CA LYS A 50 -38.81 2.29 29.80
C LYS A 50 -37.99 2.75 31.01
N ALA A 51 -36.89 2.08 31.33
CA ALA A 51 -35.91 2.53 32.28
C ALA A 51 -34.52 2.07 31.81
N MET A 52 -33.87 2.83 30.94
CA MET A 52 -32.47 3.09 31.26
C MET A 52 -32.53 3.91 32.54
N ASP A 53 -32.46 3.20 33.67
CA ASP A 53 -32.50 3.80 34.99
C ASP A 53 -31.24 4.67 35.11
N GLU A 54 -31.42 5.96 34.82
CA GLU A 54 -30.34 6.93 34.74
C GLU A 54 -29.65 7.04 36.09
N ASP A 55 -30.40 6.86 37.18
CA ASP A 55 -29.87 6.83 38.54
C ASP A 55 -29.05 5.56 38.79
N ARG A 56 -29.49 4.40 38.31
CA ARG A 56 -28.68 3.17 38.33
C ARG A 56 -27.41 3.30 37.50
N LEU A 57 -27.47 3.93 36.33
CA LEU A 57 -26.28 4.16 35.50
C LEU A 57 -25.32 5.13 36.20
N ARG A 58 -25.82 6.25 36.73
CA ARG A 58 -25.02 7.22 37.49
C ARG A 58 -24.40 6.58 38.74
N LEU A 59 -25.15 5.75 39.46
CA LEU A 59 -24.66 5.00 40.63
C LEU A 59 -23.55 4.03 40.22
N ALA A 60 -23.76 3.27 39.15
CA ALA A 60 -22.75 2.33 38.63
C ALA A 60 -21.47 3.06 38.18
N LEU A 61 -21.60 4.17 37.44
CA LEU A 61 -20.46 4.99 37.02
C LEU A 61 -19.72 5.57 38.23
N ARG A 62 -20.45 6.05 39.25
CA ARG A 62 -19.88 6.54 40.50
C ARG A 62 -19.10 5.46 41.25
N GLN A 63 -19.69 4.26 41.41
CA GLN A 63 -19.02 3.12 42.06
C GLN A 63 -17.77 2.69 41.30
N LEU A 64 -17.87 2.53 39.98
CA LEU A 64 -16.72 2.17 39.14
C LEU A 64 -15.62 3.23 39.23
N THR A 65 -15.98 4.52 39.29
CA THR A 65 -15.01 5.62 39.46
C THR A 65 -14.34 5.57 40.83
N GLN A 66 -15.09 5.29 41.91
CA GLN A 66 -14.55 5.15 43.27
C GLN A 66 -13.52 4.03 43.38
N PHE A 67 -13.73 2.92 42.66
CA PHE A 67 -12.77 1.81 42.60
C PHE A 67 -11.65 2.02 41.56
N SER A 68 -11.56 3.19 40.92
CA SER A 68 -10.61 3.47 39.82
C SER A 68 -10.73 2.48 38.64
N LEU A 69 -11.90 1.86 38.47
CA LEU A 69 -12.21 0.94 37.39
C LEU A 69 -12.62 1.64 36.12
N ILE A 70 -13.12 2.88 36.23
CA ILE A 70 -13.28 3.81 35.12
C ILE A 70 -12.76 5.19 35.54
N ILE A 71 -12.27 5.97 34.59
CA ILE A 71 -11.82 7.34 34.82
C ILE A 71 -12.56 8.23 33.85
N ARG A 72 -13.30 9.21 34.37
CA ARG A 72 -13.94 10.22 33.52
C ARG A 72 -12.85 11.11 32.93
N SER A 73 -12.85 11.26 31.61
CA SER A 73 -11.97 12.19 30.94
C SER A 73 -12.35 13.63 31.31
N HIS A 74 -11.37 14.47 31.59
CA HIS A 74 -11.60 15.90 31.85
C HIS A 74 -11.81 16.70 30.56
N ASN A 75 -11.33 16.18 29.42
CA ASN A 75 -11.33 16.87 28.14
C ASN A 75 -12.37 16.31 27.15
N SER A 76 -13.11 15.28 27.53
CA SER A 76 -14.19 14.70 26.73
C SER A 76 -15.34 14.21 27.62
N GLU A 77 -16.56 14.16 27.10
CA GLU A 77 -17.71 13.54 27.78
C GLU A 77 -17.63 12.00 27.81
N GLY A 78 -16.42 11.45 27.96
CA GLY A 78 -16.13 10.03 27.89
C GLY A 78 -15.54 9.46 29.17
N TYR A 79 -15.61 8.14 29.30
CA TYR A 79 -14.92 7.38 30.35
C TYR A 79 -13.84 6.51 29.71
N SER A 80 -12.64 6.52 30.26
CA SER A 80 -11.69 5.44 30.06
C SER A 80 -12.04 4.30 31.02
N MET A 81 -11.89 3.05 30.58
CA MET A 81 -12.19 1.89 31.38
C MET A 81 -10.91 1.10 31.64
N HIS A 82 -10.76 0.62 32.87
CA HIS A 82 -9.63 -0.21 33.26
C HIS A 82 -9.69 -1.56 32.50
N PRO A 83 -8.54 -2.13 32.05
CA PRO A 83 -8.51 -3.40 31.30
C PRO A 83 -9.24 -4.58 31.97
N LEU A 84 -9.32 -4.60 33.30
CA LEU A 84 -10.08 -5.60 34.05
C LEU A 84 -11.59 -5.51 33.80
N VAL A 85 -12.14 -4.31 33.66
CA VAL A 85 -13.56 -4.11 33.32
C VAL A 85 -13.83 -4.64 31.91
N HIS A 86 -12.93 -4.34 30.97
CA HIS A 86 -13.01 -4.90 29.62
C HIS A 86 -12.97 -6.43 29.64
N LYS A 87 -12.04 -7.04 30.39
CA LYS A 87 -11.95 -8.50 30.51
C LYS A 87 -13.19 -9.11 31.14
N TRP A 88 -13.66 -8.56 32.26
CA TRP A 88 -14.86 -9.04 32.93
C TRP A 88 -16.10 -8.92 32.03
N ALA A 89 -16.26 -7.82 31.29
CA ALA A 89 -17.38 -7.65 30.36
C ALA A 89 -17.37 -8.70 29.24
N ARG A 90 -16.19 -9.06 28.71
CA ARG A 90 -16.03 -10.10 27.67
C ARG A 90 -16.24 -11.51 28.19
N GLU A 91 -15.66 -11.83 29.34
CA GLU A 91 -15.60 -13.20 29.87
C GLU A 91 -16.71 -13.50 30.88
N ARG A 92 -17.56 -12.49 31.17
CA ARG A 92 -18.54 -12.42 32.26
C ARG A 92 -18.90 -13.80 32.82
N PRO A 93 -18.59 -14.09 34.10
CA PRO A 93 -18.89 -15.37 34.71
C PRO A 93 -20.35 -15.79 34.48
N GLY A 94 -20.54 -17.01 33.97
CA GLY A 94 -21.87 -17.55 33.61
C GLY A 94 -22.35 -17.23 32.19
N MET A 95 -21.65 -16.39 31.41
CA MET A 95 -22.03 -16.12 30.01
C MET A 95 -21.64 -17.29 29.09
N SER A 96 -22.60 -17.78 28.32
CA SER A 96 -22.36 -18.85 27.35
C SER A 96 -21.47 -18.38 26.18
N ILE A 97 -20.77 -19.30 25.52
CA ILE A 97 -19.97 -18.98 24.31
C ILE A 97 -20.86 -18.38 23.21
N ALA A 98 -22.11 -18.85 23.07
CA ALA A 98 -23.05 -18.28 22.10
C ALA A 98 -23.40 -16.82 22.44
N ALA A 99 -23.61 -16.50 23.71
CA ALA A 99 -23.87 -15.13 24.14
C ALA A 99 -22.63 -14.23 23.94
N GLN A 100 -21.43 -14.73 24.25
CA GLN A 100 -20.17 -14.02 23.93
C GLN A 100 -20.08 -13.73 22.41
N ALA A 101 -20.55 -14.65 21.56
CA ALA A 101 -20.47 -14.52 20.11
C ALA A 101 -21.35 -13.39 19.61
N VAL A 102 -22.57 -13.32 20.16
CA VAL A 102 -23.52 -12.25 19.84
C VAL A 102 -22.94 -10.87 20.20
N TRP A 103 -22.30 -10.74 21.36
CA TRP A 103 -21.67 -9.46 21.77
C TRP A 103 -20.45 -9.11 20.92
N ALA A 104 -19.63 -10.10 20.55
CA ALA A 104 -18.50 -9.89 19.63
C ALA A 104 -19.00 -9.42 18.25
N GLU A 105 -20.02 -10.08 17.69
CA GLU A 105 -20.62 -9.68 16.42
C GLU A 105 -21.29 -8.29 16.49
N ALA A 106 -21.91 -7.94 17.62
CA ALA A 106 -22.44 -6.59 17.83
C ALA A 106 -21.33 -5.52 17.78
N ALA A 107 -20.19 -5.78 18.43
CA ALA A 107 -19.05 -4.86 18.43
C ALA A 107 -18.45 -4.72 17.02
N VAL A 108 -18.30 -5.83 16.30
CA VAL A 108 -17.84 -5.84 14.90
C VAL A 108 -18.77 -5.05 14.01
N MET A 109 -20.08 -5.25 14.16
CA MET A 109 -21.09 -4.51 13.41
C MET A 109 -20.99 -3.02 13.69
N LEU A 110 -20.90 -2.59 14.95
CA LEU A 110 -20.77 -1.17 15.31
C LEU A 110 -19.52 -0.54 14.67
N LEU A 111 -18.35 -1.16 14.82
CA LEU A 111 -17.12 -0.64 14.23
C LEU A 111 -17.17 -0.62 12.69
N SER A 112 -17.76 -1.65 12.08
CA SER A 112 -17.97 -1.72 10.64
C SER A 112 -18.90 -0.59 10.15
N HIS A 113 -19.87 -0.13 10.94
CA HIS A 113 -20.73 1.00 10.56
C HIS A 113 -20.00 2.35 10.62
N CYS A 114 -18.99 2.49 11.48
CA CYS A 114 -18.15 3.69 11.56
C CYS A 114 -17.19 3.86 10.37
N ILE A 115 -17.04 2.83 9.53
CA ILE A 115 -16.11 2.86 8.39
C ILE A 115 -16.90 3.06 7.11
N LEU A 116 -16.63 4.15 6.40
CA LEU A 116 -17.17 4.40 5.08
C LEU A 116 -16.32 3.73 3.98
N ILE A 117 -16.94 3.41 2.85
CA ILE A 117 -16.28 2.82 1.68
C ILE A 117 -16.26 3.86 0.55
N PRO A 118 -15.13 4.01 -0.17
CA PRO A 118 -15.01 4.95 -1.27
C PRO A 118 -16.17 4.87 -2.30
N PRO A 119 -16.65 6.02 -2.80
CA PRO A 119 -16.05 7.36 -2.68
C PRO A 119 -16.37 8.07 -1.34
N LEU A 120 -17.24 7.50 -0.50
CA LEU A 120 -17.48 8.00 0.85
C LEU A 120 -16.31 7.60 1.75
N GLY A 121 -15.82 8.49 2.61
CA GLY A 121 -14.69 8.15 3.50
C GLY A 121 -13.30 8.51 2.99
N ASN A 122 -13.19 9.30 1.92
CA ASN A 122 -11.92 9.81 1.39
C ASN A 122 -11.52 11.17 2.00
N THR A 123 -12.19 11.61 3.06
CA THR A 123 -11.83 12.85 3.75
C THR A 123 -10.76 12.59 4.81
N GLU A 124 -10.05 13.65 5.19
CA GLU A 124 -9.02 13.58 6.23
C GLU A 124 -9.59 13.12 7.58
N GLU A 125 -10.81 13.55 7.93
CA GLU A 125 -11.48 13.12 9.16
C GLU A 125 -11.72 11.61 9.18
N GLU A 126 -12.08 11.04 8.04
CA GLU A 126 -12.35 9.61 7.89
C GLU A 126 -11.05 8.79 7.89
N GLU A 127 -9.95 9.35 7.39
CA GLU A 127 -8.61 8.80 7.58
C GLU A 127 -8.23 8.76 9.07
N GLU A 128 -8.42 9.85 9.80
CA GLU A 128 -8.14 9.91 11.24
C GLU A 128 -9.02 8.94 12.04
N VAL A 129 -10.31 8.82 11.70
CA VAL A 129 -11.20 7.82 12.32
C VAL A 129 -10.65 6.41 12.10
N ARG A 130 -10.25 6.05 10.87
CA ARG A 130 -9.70 4.71 10.58
C ARG A 130 -8.43 4.41 11.37
N LYS A 131 -7.57 5.41 11.59
CA LYS A 131 -6.40 5.30 12.46
C LYS A 131 -6.80 5.09 13.93
N TYR A 132 -7.71 5.91 14.44
CA TYR A 132 -8.16 5.82 15.84
C TYR A 132 -8.82 4.48 16.18
N ILE A 133 -9.58 3.89 15.24
CA ILE A 133 -10.28 2.62 15.48
C ILE A 133 -9.43 1.38 15.26
N LEU A 134 -8.20 1.49 14.72
CA LEU A 134 -7.35 0.32 14.44
C LEU A 134 -7.20 -0.63 15.65
N PRO A 135 -6.90 -0.16 16.88
CA PRO A 135 -6.78 -1.07 18.04
C PRO A 135 -8.10 -1.78 18.37
N HIS A 136 -9.24 -1.12 18.11
CA HIS A 136 -10.56 -1.70 18.30
C HIS A 136 -10.86 -2.77 17.24
N VAL A 137 -10.52 -2.51 15.98
CA VAL A 137 -10.63 -3.48 14.88
C VAL A 137 -9.77 -4.72 15.17
N ASP A 138 -8.51 -4.52 15.57
CA ASP A 138 -7.62 -5.62 15.97
C ASP A 138 -8.22 -6.45 17.10
N HIS A 139 -8.71 -5.78 18.14
CA HIS A 139 -9.27 -6.45 19.29
C HIS A 139 -10.52 -7.27 18.94
N VAL A 140 -11.47 -6.72 18.18
CA VAL A 140 -12.67 -7.48 17.80
C VAL A 140 -12.36 -8.64 16.86
N ARG A 141 -11.35 -8.49 15.99
CA ARG A 141 -10.90 -9.58 15.10
C ARG A 141 -10.25 -10.72 15.87
N GLN A 142 -9.41 -10.41 16.85
CA GLN A 142 -8.84 -11.43 17.76
C GLN A 142 -9.95 -12.15 18.54
N CYS A 143 -10.96 -11.41 19.03
CA CYS A 143 -12.13 -12.00 19.68
C CYS A 143 -12.87 -12.94 18.72
N GLN A 144 -13.23 -12.48 17.51
CA GLN A 144 -13.89 -13.32 16.50
C GLN A 144 -13.11 -14.61 16.21
N GLN A 145 -11.80 -14.52 15.99
CA GLN A 145 -10.94 -15.69 15.73
C GLN A 145 -10.91 -16.67 16.90
N SER A 146 -10.74 -16.16 18.13
CA SER A 146 -10.77 -16.99 19.35
C SER A 146 -12.12 -17.71 19.50
N MET A 147 -13.21 -17.00 19.20
CA MET A 147 -14.56 -17.54 19.28
C MET A 147 -14.85 -18.60 18.21
N GLU A 148 -14.48 -18.33 16.96
CA GLU A 148 -14.55 -19.28 15.84
C GLU A 148 -13.73 -20.55 16.17
N GLN A 149 -12.56 -20.41 16.78
CA GLN A 149 -11.74 -21.54 17.22
C GLN A 149 -12.42 -22.34 18.34
N ARG A 150 -12.84 -21.69 19.44
CA ARG A 150 -13.51 -22.36 20.58
C ARG A 150 -14.81 -23.06 20.16
N MET A 151 -15.55 -22.48 19.22
CA MET A 151 -16.74 -23.11 18.65
C MET A 151 -16.40 -24.31 17.77
N ARG A 152 -15.34 -24.24 16.94
CA ARG A 152 -14.81 -25.38 16.19
C ARG A 152 -14.37 -26.50 17.12
N ASP A 153 -13.58 -26.21 18.16
CA ASP A 153 -13.09 -27.21 19.12
C ASP A 153 -14.25 -27.91 19.84
N LYS A 154 -15.25 -27.16 20.31
CA LYS A 154 -16.47 -27.74 20.92
C LYS A 154 -17.28 -28.58 19.94
N ARG A 155 -17.31 -28.23 18.65
CA ARG A 155 -17.97 -29.03 17.61
C ARG A 155 -17.22 -30.34 17.38
N MET A 156 -15.89 -30.28 17.24
CA MET A 156 -15.03 -31.46 17.06
C MET A 156 -15.11 -32.42 18.27
N ALA A 157 -15.12 -31.88 19.49
CA ALA A 157 -15.27 -32.65 20.72
C ALA A 157 -16.62 -33.38 20.85
N ARG A 158 -17.65 -32.97 20.08
CA ARG A 158 -18.98 -33.57 20.12
C ARG A 158 -19.18 -34.75 19.14
N MET A 159 -18.13 -35.18 18.42
CA MET A 159 -18.14 -36.33 17.48
C MET A 159 -19.49 -36.51 16.75
N LYS A 160 -19.88 -35.56 15.90
CA LYS A 160 -20.96 -35.79 14.93
C LYS A 160 -20.41 -35.63 13.51
N PRO A 161 -20.37 -36.70 12.70
CA PRO A 161 -19.82 -36.73 11.34
C PRO A 161 -20.83 -36.19 10.32
N TRP A 162 -21.58 -35.14 10.66
CA TRP A 162 -22.48 -34.50 9.71
C TRP A 162 -21.78 -33.27 9.14
N PRO A 163 -21.79 -33.05 7.81
CA PRO A 163 -21.29 -31.82 7.23
C PRO A 163 -22.15 -30.67 7.74
N VAL A 164 -21.67 -29.98 8.77
CA VAL A 164 -22.24 -28.72 9.22
C VAL A 164 -21.69 -27.66 8.30
N PHE A 165 -22.57 -27.06 7.50
CA PHE A 165 -22.24 -25.83 6.78
C PHE A 165 -21.97 -24.76 7.83
N ASP A 166 -20.69 -24.45 8.08
CA ASP A 166 -20.33 -23.22 8.78
C ASP A 166 -20.98 -22.09 7.99
N GLY A 167 -21.75 -21.22 8.66
CA GLY A 167 -22.44 -20.11 8.00
C GLY A 167 -21.44 -19.38 7.11
N GLY A 168 -21.57 -19.58 5.79
CA GLY A 168 -20.47 -19.37 4.85
C GLY A 168 -19.97 -17.94 4.84
N PHE A 169 -18.94 -17.67 4.05
CA PHE A 169 -18.55 -16.29 3.79
C PHE A 169 -19.68 -15.57 3.04
N ASP A 170 -20.50 -14.83 3.78
CA ASP A 170 -21.69 -14.16 3.27
C ASP A 170 -21.44 -12.68 2.97
N ARG A 171 -22.47 -11.99 2.50
CA ARG A 171 -22.38 -10.57 2.15
C ARG A 171 -22.03 -9.68 3.35
N GLY A 172 -22.54 -9.99 4.54
CA GLY A 172 -22.28 -9.20 5.75
C GLY A 172 -20.82 -9.32 6.19
N LYS A 173 -20.27 -10.54 6.14
CA LYS A 173 -18.87 -10.82 6.40
C LYS A 173 -17.97 -10.18 5.34
N ALA A 174 -18.34 -10.27 4.06
CA ALA A 174 -17.63 -9.61 2.96
C ALA A 174 -17.55 -8.09 3.13
N MET A 175 -18.67 -7.45 3.48
CA MET A 175 -18.72 -6.00 3.74
C MET A 175 -17.81 -5.60 4.92
N THR A 176 -17.91 -6.32 6.03
CA THR A 176 -17.08 -6.07 7.21
C THR A 176 -15.59 -6.25 6.89
N TYR A 177 -15.24 -7.31 6.15
CA TYR A 177 -13.86 -7.56 5.75
C TYR A 177 -13.33 -6.48 4.83
N ALA A 178 -14.13 -6.00 3.87
CA ALA A 178 -13.75 -4.90 3.00
C ALA A 178 -13.42 -3.64 3.83
N LYS A 179 -14.30 -3.28 4.78
CA LYS A 179 -14.11 -2.10 5.63
C LYS A 179 -12.91 -2.21 6.57
N PHE A 180 -12.77 -3.32 7.29
CA PHE A 180 -11.61 -3.54 8.14
C PHE A 180 -10.31 -3.62 7.34
N SER A 181 -10.36 -4.10 6.09
CA SER A 181 -9.18 -4.08 5.24
C SER A 181 -8.72 -2.67 4.89
N LEU A 182 -9.62 -1.68 4.79
CA LEU A 182 -9.26 -0.28 4.58
C LEU A 182 -8.53 0.28 5.80
N VAL A 183 -9.02 -0.03 7.00
CA VAL A 183 -8.36 0.33 8.26
C VAL A 183 -6.95 -0.25 8.31
N TYR A 184 -6.80 -1.54 8.02
CA TYR A 184 -5.49 -2.17 8.00
C TYR A 184 -4.56 -1.59 6.94
N MET A 185 -5.05 -1.43 5.71
CA MET A 185 -4.25 -0.95 4.59
C MET A 185 -3.71 0.46 4.82
N GLN A 186 -4.56 1.38 5.31
CA GLN A 186 -4.17 2.77 5.58
C GLN A 186 -3.11 2.86 6.69
N ASN A 187 -3.17 1.98 7.69
CA ASN A 187 -2.25 1.98 8.82
C ASN A 187 -1.01 1.09 8.60
N GLY A 188 -0.69 0.74 7.34
CA GLY A 188 0.49 -0.06 7.00
C GLY A 188 0.41 -1.54 7.38
N ARG A 189 -0.74 -2.04 7.82
CA ARG A 189 -0.99 -3.46 8.17
C ARG A 189 -1.39 -4.26 6.93
N TRP A 190 -0.52 -4.24 5.93
CA TRP A 190 -0.84 -4.76 4.59
C TRP A 190 -1.05 -6.27 4.54
N GLU A 191 -0.41 -7.07 5.42
CA GLU A 191 -0.65 -8.52 5.47
C GLU A 191 -2.04 -8.86 6.05
N GLU A 192 -2.53 -8.11 7.03
CA GLU A 192 -3.91 -8.22 7.49
C GLU A 192 -4.90 -7.79 6.41
N ALA A 193 -4.62 -6.65 5.74
CA ALA A 193 -5.45 -6.14 4.66
C ALA A 193 -5.56 -7.14 3.50
N LYS A 194 -4.42 -7.70 3.05
CA LYS A 194 -4.34 -8.71 1.99
C LYS A 194 -5.23 -9.91 2.31
N ARG A 195 -5.12 -10.47 3.51
CA ARG A 195 -5.94 -11.61 3.95
C ARG A 195 -7.44 -11.33 3.83
N LEU A 196 -7.90 -10.17 4.29
CA LEU A 196 -9.31 -9.80 4.21
C LEU A 196 -9.75 -9.51 2.76
N GLN A 197 -8.94 -8.77 2.00
CA GLN A 197 -9.24 -8.40 0.62
C GLN A 197 -9.29 -9.60 -0.31
N THR A 198 -8.43 -10.61 -0.13
CA THR A 198 -8.48 -11.87 -0.89
C THR A 198 -9.84 -12.56 -0.70
N ALA A 199 -10.31 -12.70 0.55
CA ALA A 199 -11.60 -13.32 0.82
C ALA A 199 -12.77 -12.53 0.18
N VAL A 200 -12.72 -11.19 0.21
CA VAL A 200 -13.74 -10.34 -0.43
C VAL A 200 -13.67 -10.44 -1.96
N LYS A 201 -12.46 -10.46 -2.54
CA LYS A 201 -12.26 -10.64 -3.98
C LYS A 201 -12.85 -11.97 -4.44
N ASP A 202 -12.49 -13.07 -3.78
CA ASP A 202 -12.95 -14.40 -4.19
C ASP A 202 -14.49 -14.51 -4.11
N PHE A 203 -15.09 -13.98 -3.05
CA PHE A 203 -16.54 -13.91 -2.90
C PHE A 203 -17.22 -13.06 -3.99
N THR A 204 -16.70 -11.86 -4.26
CA THR A 204 -17.28 -10.96 -5.27
C THR A 204 -17.08 -11.50 -6.68
N THR A 205 -15.94 -12.13 -6.98
CA THR A 205 -15.70 -12.82 -8.25
C THR A 205 -16.67 -13.97 -8.46
N GLN A 206 -16.90 -14.80 -7.43
CA GLN A 206 -17.82 -15.93 -7.51
C GLN A 206 -19.27 -15.50 -7.79
N ILE A 207 -19.73 -14.42 -7.14
CA ILE A 207 -21.15 -14.03 -7.19
C ILE A 207 -21.45 -13.02 -8.30
N LEU A 208 -20.55 -12.05 -8.54
CA LEU A 208 -20.79 -10.91 -9.43
C LEU A 208 -19.94 -10.96 -10.70
N GLY A 209 -18.81 -11.65 -10.66
CA GLY A 209 -17.82 -11.68 -11.74
C GLY A 209 -17.15 -10.33 -12.01
N MET A 210 -16.19 -10.31 -12.94
CA MET A 210 -15.39 -9.13 -13.27
C MET A 210 -16.13 -8.03 -14.07
N LYS A 211 -17.34 -8.33 -14.58
CA LYS A 211 -18.21 -7.31 -15.19
C LYS A 211 -18.72 -6.31 -14.16
N HIS A 212 -18.80 -6.70 -12.89
CA HIS A 212 -19.32 -5.83 -11.84
C HIS A 212 -18.25 -4.87 -11.29
N PRO A 213 -18.55 -3.56 -11.13
CA PRO A 213 -17.57 -2.57 -10.66
C PRO A 213 -17.03 -2.85 -9.26
N VAL A 214 -17.85 -3.42 -8.36
CA VAL A 214 -17.40 -3.80 -7.00
C VAL A 214 -16.28 -4.83 -7.05
N THR A 215 -16.42 -5.88 -7.87
CA THR A 215 -15.37 -6.91 -8.02
C THR A 215 -14.07 -6.28 -8.52
N ARG A 216 -14.14 -5.45 -9.57
CA ARG A 216 -12.95 -4.74 -10.10
C ARG A 216 -12.30 -3.83 -9.06
N ARG A 217 -13.10 -3.09 -8.28
CA ARG A 217 -12.59 -2.20 -7.23
C ARG A 217 -11.89 -2.97 -6.11
N VAL A 218 -12.46 -4.09 -5.65
CA VAL A 218 -11.83 -4.93 -4.63
C VAL A 218 -10.56 -5.59 -5.16
N THR A 219 -10.56 -6.06 -6.42
CA THR A 219 -9.35 -6.60 -7.06
C THR A 219 -8.24 -5.56 -7.15
N ARG A 220 -8.56 -4.31 -7.53
CA ARG A 220 -7.59 -3.19 -7.57
C ARG A 220 -7.09 -2.81 -6.18
N LEU A 221 -7.97 -2.84 -5.17
CA LEU A 221 -7.58 -2.60 -3.78
C LEU A 221 -6.57 -3.66 -3.30
N LEU A 222 -6.83 -4.94 -3.61
CA LEU A 222 -5.89 -6.02 -3.33
C LEU A 222 -4.58 -5.85 -4.09
N ALA A 223 -4.63 -5.48 -5.37
CA ALA A 223 -3.43 -5.22 -6.17
C ALA A 223 -2.58 -4.07 -5.59
N THR A 224 -3.22 -3.04 -5.03
CA THR A 224 -2.54 -1.94 -4.31
C THR A 224 -1.90 -2.42 -3.01
N THR A 225 -2.57 -3.28 -2.24
CA THR A 225 -1.98 -3.88 -1.04
C THR A 225 -0.78 -4.77 -1.39
N LEU A 226 -0.87 -5.56 -2.46
CA LEU A 226 0.23 -6.39 -2.97
C LEU A 226 1.40 -5.53 -3.46
N PHE A 227 1.12 -4.40 -4.11
CA PHE A 227 2.13 -3.40 -4.48
C PHE A 227 2.91 -2.94 -3.24
N ASN A 228 2.20 -2.55 -2.17
CA ASN A 228 2.82 -2.08 -0.93
C ASN A 228 3.64 -3.16 -0.22
N LEU A 229 3.20 -4.43 -0.26
CA LEU A 229 3.96 -5.58 0.24
C LEU A 229 5.18 -5.95 -0.63
N GLY A 230 5.33 -5.32 -1.79
CA GLY A 230 6.37 -5.64 -2.76
C GLY A 230 6.11 -6.85 -3.65
N GLN A 231 4.93 -7.46 -3.57
CA GLN A 231 4.47 -8.59 -4.38
C GLN A 231 3.99 -8.10 -5.77
N SER A 232 4.93 -7.61 -6.56
CA SER A 232 4.67 -6.94 -7.85
C SER A 232 4.11 -7.84 -8.94
N GLU A 233 4.45 -9.13 -8.94
CA GLU A 233 3.94 -10.08 -9.95
C GLU A 233 2.43 -10.27 -9.79
N ASP A 234 2.00 -10.58 -8.57
CA ASP A 234 0.59 -10.73 -8.25
C ASP A 234 -0.18 -9.41 -8.44
N SER A 235 0.43 -8.28 -8.05
CA SER A 235 -0.14 -6.95 -8.27
C SER A 235 -0.39 -6.69 -9.77
N ALA A 236 0.63 -6.86 -10.63
CA ALA A 236 0.48 -6.63 -12.07
C ALA A 236 -0.48 -7.62 -12.73
N LYS A 237 -0.52 -8.88 -12.27
CA LYS A 237 -1.48 -9.87 -12.77
C LYS A 237 -2.92 -9.45 -12.46
N MET A 238 -3.19 -8.96 -11.25
CA MET A 238 -4.52 -8.47 -10.86
C MET A 238 -4.89 -7.20 -11.62
N GLU A 239 -3.98 -6.25 -11.78
CA GLU A 239 -4.24 -5.03 -12.56
C GLU A 239 -4.50 -5.35 -14.04
N LYS A 240 -3.78 -6.33 -14.60
CA LYS A 240 -4.04 -6.81 -15.97
C LYS A 240 -5.42 -7.45 -16.10
N GLU A 241 -5.82 -8.28 -15.15
CA GLU A 241 -7.17 -8.88 -15.12
C GLU A 241 -8.27 -7.79 -15.08
N VAL A 242 -8.06 -6.74 -14.27
CA VAL A 242 -8.95 -5.59 -14.18
C VAL A 242 -8.99 -4.80 -15.49
N LEU A 243 -7.82 -4.52 -16.10
CA LEU A 243 -7.72 -3.81 -17.37
C LEU A 243 -8.43 -4.58 -18.49
N ASP A 244 -8.19 -5.88 -18.62
CA ASP A 244 -8.81 -6.74 -19.63
C ASP A 244 -10.35 -6.74 -19.47
N ALA A 245 -10.85 -6.80 -18.24
CA ALA A 245 -12.27 -6.71 -17.94
C ALA A 245 -12.85 -5.32 -18.31
N CYS A 246 -12.15 -4.23 -17.96
CA CYS A 246 -12.56 -2.87 -18.31
C CYS A 246 -12.61 -2.66 -19.83
N VAL A 247 -11.57 -3.08 -20.56
CA VAL A 247 -11.55 -3.02 -22.04
C VAL A 247 -12.72 -3.80 -22.63
N ARG A 248 -12.97 -5.01 -22.14
CA ARG A 248 -14.04 -5.88 -22.65
C ARG A 248 -15.44 -5.33 -22.41
N PHE A 249 -15.71 -4.75 -21.24
CA PHE A 249 -17.06 -4.39 -20.82
C PHE A 249 -17.38 -2.89 -20.85
N LEU A 250 -16.37 -2.02 -20.80
CA LEU A 250 -16.52 -0.56 -20.75
C LEU A 250 -15.93 0.13 -21.98
N GLY A 251 -15.00 -0.54 -22.69
CA GLY A 251 -14.30 0.00 -23.85
C GLY A 251 -12.99 0.73 -23.48
N VAL A 252 -12.17 0.99 -24.50
CA VAL A 252 -10.79 1.48 -24.34
C VAL A 252 -10.67 2.92 -23.80
N ASN A 253 -11.70 3.74 -24.01
CA ASN A 253 -11.72 5.16 -23.65
C ASN A 253 -12.50 5.47 -22.36
N HIS A 254 -13.03 4.45 -21.67
CA HIS A 254 -13.74 4.66 -20.41
C HIS A 254 -12.76 5.03 -19.29
N GLN A 255 -13.15 5.95 -18.39
CA GLN A 255 -12.30 6.44 -17.29
C GLN A 255 -11.69 5.27 -16.48
N GLU A 256 -12.50 4.30 -16.05
CA GLU A 256 -12.00 3.14 -15.30
C GLU A 256 -10.99 2.28 -16.09
N THR A 257 -11.09 2.24 -17.43
CA THR A 257 -10.11 1.55 -18.28
C THR A 257 -8.78 2.29 -18.28
N LEU A 258 -8.82 3.62 -18.41
CA LEU A 258 -7.63 4.46 -18.38
C LEU A 258 -6.96 4.45 -16.99
N VAL A 259 -7.76 4.45 -15.91
CA VAL A 259 -7.26 4.27 -14.54
C VAL A 259 -6.56 2.92 -14.39
N ALA A 260 -7.17 1.84 -14.90
CA ALA A 260 -6.54 0.51 -14.89
C ALA A 260 -5.23 0.47 -15.71
N LYS A 261 -5.13 1.21 -16.82
CA LYS A 261 -3.88 1.30 -17.61
C LYS A 261 -2.74 1.90 -16.80
N PHE A 262 -2.93 3.07 -16.17
CA PHE A 262 -1.82 3.68 -15.42
C PHE A 262 -1.49 2.88 -14.15
N THR A 263 -2.50 2.25 -13.51
CA THR A 263 -2.27 1.41 -12.31
C THR A 263 -1.49 0.15 -12.66
N LEU A 264 -1.78 -0.49 -13.81
CA LEU A 264 -0.94 -1.55 -14.36
C LEU A 264 0.48 -1.04 -14.66
N GLY A 265 0.61 0.15 -15.23
CA GLY A 265 1.91 0.79 -15.46
C GLY A 265 2.72 0.95 -14.16
N LYS A 266 2.08 1.38 -13.08
CA LYS A 266 2.66 1.46 -11.73
C LYS A 266 3.12 0.08 -11.23
N ALA A 267 2.34 -0.98 -11.41
CA ALA A 267 2.76 -2.33 -11.04
C ALA A 267 3.94 -2.83 -11.89
N LEU A 268 3.97 -2.52 -13.19
CA LEU A 268 5.08 -2.85 -14.10
C LEU A 268 6.36 -2.05 -13.77
N PHE A 269 6.23 -0.81 -13.29
CA PHE A 269 7.34 -0.02 -12.78
C PHE A 269 8.07 -0.75 -11.65
N LEU A 270 7.35 -1.32 -10.67
CA LEU A 270 7.96 -2.13 -9.62
C LEU A 270 8.63 -3.41 -10.12
N GLN A 271 8.23 -3.90 -11.30
CA GLN A 271 8.88 -5.04 -11.97
C GLN A 271 10.08 -4.62 -12.83
N GLY A 272 10.51 -3.37 -12.78
CA GLY A 272 11.57 -2.86 -13.65
C GLY A 272 11.20 -2.78 -15.14
N LYS A 273 9.93 -2.98 -15.51
CA LYS A 273 9.45 -2.98 -16.91
C LYS A 273 9.08 -1.57 -17.36
N PHE A 274 10.03 -0.63 -17.27
CA PHE A 274 9.78 0.80 -17.45
C PHE A 274 9.26 1.18 -18.83
N SER A 275 9.72 0.55 -19.91
CA SER A 275 9.22 0.85 -21.26
C SER A 275 7.73 0.47 -21.43
N GLN A 276 7.31 -0.65 -20.85
CA GLN A 276 5.89 -1.06 -20.86
C GLN A 276 5.04 -0.16 -19.95
N ALA A 277 5.58 0.18 -18.77
CA ALA A 277 4.94 1.12 -17.85
C ALA A 277 4.72 2.49 -18.51
N LYS A 278 5.75 3.03 -19.16
CA LYS A 278 5.73 4.33 -19.85
C LYS A 278 4.63 4.36 -20.90
N LEU A 279 4.58 3.37 -21.80
CA LEU A 279 3.58 3.32 -22.87
C LEU A 279 2.14 3.33 -22.32
N LEU A 280 1.85 2.49 -21.33
CA LEU A 280 0.51 2.44 -20.71
C LEU A 280 0.15 3.73 -19.99
N GLN A 281 1.11 4.36 -19.30
CA GLN A 281 0.91 5.60 -18.57
C GLN A 281 0.74 6.80 -19.51
N GLU A 282 1.49 6.88 -20.61
CA GLU A 282 1.31 7.92 -21.63
C GLU A 282 -0.09 7.86 -22.25
N GLU A 283 -0.54 6.67 -22.66
CA GLU A 283 -1.90 6.47 -23.17
C GLU A 283 -2.97 6.84 -22.13
N ALA A 284 -2.75 6.50 -20.85
CA ALA A 284 -3.68 6.80 -19.77
C ALA A 284 -3.77 8.31 -19.50
N VAL A 285 -2.62 9.00 -19.41
CA VAL A 285 -2.55 10.46 -19.20
C VAL A 285 -3.25 11.19 -20.35
N GLU A 286 -2.97 10.81 -21.60
CA GLU A 286 -3.61 11.43 -22.76
C GLU A 286 -5.13 11.19 -22.77
N GLY A 287 -5.56 9.96 -22.48
CA GLY A 287 -6.98 9.61 -22.42
C GLY A 287 -7.73 10.34 -21.30
N LEU A 288 -7.17 10.37 -20.08
CA LEU A 288 -7.80 11.00 -18.92
C LEU A 288 -7.85 12.52 -19.08
N THR A 289 -6.76 13.12 -19.59
CA THR A 289 -6.72 14.55 -19.92
C THR A 289 -7.84 14.94 -20.88
N ARG A 290 -8.07 14.15 -21.94
CA ARG A 290 -9.15 14.39 -22.91
C ARG A 290 -10.55 14.14 -22.34
N LEU A 291 -10.70 13.12 -21.48
CA LEU A 291 -12.00 12.68 -21.00
C LEU A 291 -12.53 13.53 -19.85
N ILE A 292 -11.70 13.83 -18.86
CA ILE A 292 -12.10 14.47 -17.59
C ILE A 292 -11.30 15.74 -17.26
N GLY A 293 -10.25 16.06 -18.03
CA GLY A 293 -9.44 17.26 -17.83
C GLY A 293 -8.22 17.05 -16.92
N LEU A 294 -7.36 18.07 -16.85
CA LEU A 294 -6.08 18.04 -16.12
C LEU A 294 -6.23 18.21 -14.60
N ASP A 295 -7.27 18.90 -14.15
CA ASP A 295 -7.47 19.23 -12.73
C ASP A 295 -8.21 18.13 -11.95
N GLN A 296 -8.29 16.91 -12.50
CA GLN A 296 -8.93 15.77 -11.84
C GLN A 296 -7.90 14.88 -11.17
N GLU A 297 -8.25 14.38 -9.98
CA GLU A 297 -7.40 13.52 -9.16
C GLU A 297 -6.81 12.33 -9.95
N ASP A 298 -7.65 11.57 -10.66
CA ASP A 298 -7.20 10.43 -11.48
C ASP A 298 -6.17 10.84 -12.56
N THR A 299 -6.35 12.01 -13.18
CA THR A 299 -5.42 12.53 -14.20
C THR A 299 -4.10 12.92 -13.57
N LEU A 300 -4.14 13.58 -12.40
CA LEU A 300 -2.95 14.03 -11.67
C LEU A 300 -2.15 12.84 -11.13
N ASP A 301 -2.82 11.80 -10.60
CA ASP A 301 -2.18 10.54 -10.19
C ASP A 301 -1.48 9.87 -11.39
N ALA A 302 -2.13 9.81 -12.56
CA ALA A 302 -1.52 9.26 -13.78
C ALA A 302 -0.30 10.07 -14.25
N ILE A 303 -0.38 11.41 -14.19
CA ILE A 303 0.71 12.33 -14.53
C ILE A 303 1.92 12.13 -13.61
N ASP A 304 1.68 12.04 -12.31
CA ASP A 304 2.71 11.83 -11.30
C ASP A 304 3.45 10.51 -11.52
N TRP A 305 2.71 9.41 -11.71
CA TRP A 305 3.31 8.09 -11.96
C TRP A 305 4.05 8.00 -13.30
N LEU A 306 3.60 8.73 -14.34
CA LEU A 306 4.36 8.87 -15.56
C LEU A 306 5.70 9.56 -15.29
N GLY A 307 5.70 10.65 -14.52
CA GLY A 307 6.92 11.35 -14.08
C GLY A 307 7.92 10.41 -13.41
N GLN A 308 7.45 9.56 -12.48
CA GLN A 308 8.29 8.56 -11.81
C GLN A 308 8.92 7.58 -12.79
N THR A 309 8.14 7.07 -13.74
CA THR A 309 8.66 6.18 -14.78
C THR A 309 9.70 6.86 -15.67
N LEU A 310 9.51 8.13 -16.03
CA LEU A 310 10.46 8.86 -16.87
C LEU A 310 11.83 9.05 -16.17
N LEU A 311 11.87 9.20 -14.84
CA LEU A 311 13.14 9.27 -14.10
C LEU A 311 14.02 8.03 -14.28
N MET A 312 13.44 6.88 -14.64
CA MET A 312 14.15 5.63 -14.83
C MET A 312 14.87 5.50 -16.18
N PHE A 313 14.78 6.52 -17.04
CA PHE A 313 15.53 6.58 -18.31
C PHE A 313 16.82 7.40 -18.22
N TYR A 314 17.04 8.13 -17.11
CA TYR A 314 18.31 8.83 -16.80
C TYR A 314 18.81 9.83 -17.86
N THR A 315 17.99 10.26 -18.82
CA THR A 315 18.37 11.31 -19.78
C THR A 315 17.93 12.68 -19.27
N LYS A 316 18.68 13.73 -19.63
CA LYS A 316 18.35 15.12 -19.27
C LYS A 316 16.93 15.52 -19.71
N GLU A 317 16.52 15.06 -20.89
CA GLU A 317 15.18 15.28 -21.43
C GLU A 317 14.10 14.64 -20.54
N HIS A 318 14.26 13.35 -20.21
CA HIS A 318 13.31 12.63 -19.35
C HIS A 318 13.23 13.23 -17.94
N VAL A 319 14.37 13.62 -17.35
CA VAL A 319 14.41 14.26 -16.03
C VAL A 319 13.71 15.62 -16.05
N THR A 320 13.94 16.42 -17.09
CA THR A 320 13.27 17.72 -17.28
C THR A 320 11.76 17.54 -17.41
N ARG A 321 11.33 16.57 -18.24
CA ARG A 321 9.92 16.25 -18.42
C ARG A 321 9.28 15.73 -17.13
N ALA A 322 9.94 14.82 -16.41
CA ALA A 322 9.46 14.30 -15.13
C ALA A 322 9.22 15.42 -14.11
N ARG A 323 10.18 16.34 -13.95
CA ARG A 323 10.01 17.51 -13.07
C ARG A 323 8.78 18.34 -13.43
N GLN A 324 8.54 18.61 -14.71
CA GLN A 324 7.34 19.35 -15.13
C GLN A 324 6.05 18.62 -14.73
N LEU A 325 6.00 17.30 -14.94
CA LEU A 325 4.84 16.48 -14.55
C LEU A 325 4.63 16.50 -13.03
N PHE A 326 5.69 16.39 -12.24
CA PHE A 326 5.58 16.46 -10.78
C PHE A 326 5.12 17.81 -10.26
N VAL A 327 5.61 18.92 -10.85
CA VAL A 327 5.11 20.26 -10.51
C VAL A 327 3.62 20.36 -10.80
N MET A 328 3.18 19.89 -11.98
CA MET A 328 1.76 19.87 -12.33
C MET A 328 0.93 19.02 -11.35
N ALA A 329 1.37 17.80 -11.06
CA ALA A 329 0.67 16.89 -10.15
C ALA A 329 0.60 17.45 -8.73
N SER A 330 1.73 17.89 -8.18
CA SER A 330 1.81 18.47 -6.83
C SER A 330 0.91 19.70 -6.69
N GLU A 331 0.93 20.61 -7.67
CA GLU A 331 0.13 21.82 -7.62
C GLU A 331 -1.37 21.54 -7.81
N GLY A 332 -1.72 20.61 -8.69
CA GLY A 332 -3.10 20.16 -8.87
C GLY A 332 -3.66 19.49 -7.62
N MET A 333 -2.91 18.56 -7.03
CA MET A 333 -3.31 17.89 -5.78
C MET A 333 -3.45 18.87 -4.63
N ARG A 334 -2.55 19.84 -4.53
CA ARG A 334 -2.63 20.93 -3.55
C ARG A 334 -3.92 21.74 -3.69
N LYS A 335 -4.34 22.06 -4.92
CA LYS A 335 -5.60 22.79 -5.16
C LYS A 335 -6.83 21.96 -4.82
N LEU A 336 -6.81 20.64 -5.08
CA LEU A 336 -7.93 19.75 -4.84
C LEU A 336 -8.12 19.40 -3.36
N HIS A 337 -7.03 19.10 -2.65
CA HIS A 337 -7.10 18.52 -1.31
C HIS A 337 -6.40 19.34 -0.22
N GLY A 338 -5.68 20.41 -0.60
CA GLY A 338 -4.87 21.19 0.33
C GLY A 338 -3.44 20.66 0.47
N ASP A 339 -2.66 21.38 1.29
CA ASP A 339 -1.21 21.22 1.38
C ASP A 339 -0.75 19.95 2.10
N GLU A 340 -1.56 19.46 3.03
CA GLU A 340 -1.18 18.39 3.96
C GLU A 340 -1.86 17.06 3.66
N HIS A 341 -2.66 17.00 2.59
CA HIS A 341 -3.32 15.77 2.17
C HIS A 341 -2.29 14.75 1.67
N THR A 342 -2.50 13.47 1.97
CA THR A 342 -1.57 12.37 1.68
C THR A 342 -1.10 12.36 0.22
N ARG A 343 -2.00 12.58 -0.74
CA ARG A 343 -1.65 12.65 -2.18
C ARG A 343 -0.81 13.87 -2.57
N THR A 344 -1.07 15.02 -1.97
CA THR A 344 -0.25 16.22 -2.18
C THR A 344 1.16 15.99 -1.68
N LEU A 345 1.30 15.35 -0.51
CA LEU A 345 2.60 15.00 0.05
C LEU A 345 3.35 13.99 -0.85
N GLU A 346 2.68 12.95 -1.36
CA GLU A 346 3.30 11.96 -2.26
C GLU A 346 3.85 12.62 -3.56
N ALA A 347 3.04 13.42 -4.25
CA ALA A 347 3.47 14.11 -5.47
C ALA A 347 4.66 15.08 -5.21
N ARG A 348 4.69 15.71 -4.03
CA ARG A 348 5.80 16.56 -3.59
C ARG A 348 7.08 15.78 -3.32
N GLU A 349 7.00 14.58 -2.73
CA GLU A 349 8.17 13.71 -2.56
C GLU A 349 8.76 13.28 -3.91
N HIS A 350 7.90 13.03 -4.90
CA HIS A 350 8.34 12.71 -6.25
C HIS A 350 9.02 13.90 -6.94
N LEU A 351 8.51 15.12 -6.73
CA LEU A 351 9.20 16.35 -7.14
C LEU A 351 10.60 16.48 -6.50
N CYS A 352 10.73 16.17 -5.21
CA CYS A 352 12.03 16.16 -4.51
C CYS A 352 12.99 15.11 -5.11
N THR A 353 12.46 13.97 -5.56
CA THR A 353 13.27 12.95 -6.24
C THR A 353 13.84 13.47 -7.57
N ALA A 354 13.07 14.26 -8.32
CA ALA A 354 13.58 14.91 -9.53
C ALA A 354 14.69 15.93 -9.23
N ALA A 355 14.58 16.68 -8.12
CA ALA A 355 15.62 17.63 -7.69
C ALA A 355 16.97 16.92 -7.46
N ILE A 356 16.95 15.78 -6.78
CA ILE A 356 18.14 14.92 -6.57
C ILE A 356 18.78 14.52 -7.91
N ARG A 357 17.97 14.19 -8.93
CA ARG A 357 18.50 13.80 -10.26
C ARG A 357 19.10 14.97 -11.03
N THR A 358 18.59 16.17 -10.84
CA THR A 358 19.14 17.37 -11.50
C THR A 358 20.42 17.86 -10.83
N GLY A 359 20.54 17.72 -9.49
CA GLY A 359 21.65 18.26 -8.72
C GLY A 359 21.69 19.80 -8.69
N ASP A 360 20.64 20.46 -9.18
CA ASP A 360 20.52 21.91 -9.15
C ASP A 360 20.35 22.39 -7.71
N LYS A 361 21.17 23.38 -7.31
CA LYS A 361 21.25 23.81 -5.91
C LYS A 361 19.93 24.38 -5.42
N ASP A 362 19.29 25.23 -6.21
CA ASP A 362 18.04 25.90 -5.83
C ASP A 362 16.93 24.85 -5.66
N HIS A 363 16.85 23.88 -6.58
CA HIS A 363 15.89 22.78 -6.46
C HIS A 363 16.17 21.86 -5.27
N LEU A 364 17.44 21.66 -4.89
CA LEU A 364 17.81 20.86 -3.72
C LEU A 364 17.45 21.56 -2.40
N ASP A 365 17.66 22.88 -2.32
CA ASP A 365 17.26 23.69 -1.16
C ASP A 365 15.74 23.68 -0.97
N GLU A 366 14.98 23.80 -2.08
CA GLU A 366 13.52 23.64 -2.08
C GLU A 366 13.11 22.24 -1.62
N ALA A 367 13.73 21.18 -2.17
CA ALA A 367 13.43 19.80 -1.83
C ALA A 367 13.73 19.49 -0.36
N HIS A 368 14.80 20.05 0.20
CA HIS A 368 15.18 19.86 1.59
C HIS A 368 14.15 20.45 2.55
N THR A 369 13.76 21.70 2.30
CA THR A 369 12.71 22.39 3.06
C THR A 369 11.39 21.63 2.99
N MET A 370 11.02 21.19 1.79
CA MET A 370 9.80 20.45 1.54
C MET A 370 9.79 19.08 2.24
N MET A 371 10.88 18.32 2.15
CA MET A 371 10.99 17.01 2.80
C MET A 371 10.98 17.08 4.33
N ILE A 372 11.56 18.13 4.94
CA ILE A 372 11.43 18.36 6.39
C ILE A 372 9.96 18.56 6.75
N LYS A 373 9.24 19.42 6.04
CA LYS A 373 7.81 19.67 6.30
C LYS A 373 6.97 18.40 6.12
N ILE A 374 7.20 17.63 5.06
CA ILE A 374 6.51 16.36 4.81
C ILE A 374 6.75 15.37 5.94
N LEU A 375 8.00 15.25 6.40
CA LEU A 375 8.35 14.34 7.50
C LEU A 375 7.63 14.74 8.81
N GLU A 376 7.57 16.03 9.14
CA GLU A 376 6.86 16.49 10.34
C GLU A 376 5.34 16.24 10.24
N ILE A 377 4.71 16.56 9.10
CA ILE A 377 3.29 16.27 8.87
C ILE A 377 3.02 14.76 9.02
N ARG A 378 3.86 13.90 8.43
CA ARG A 378 3.67 12.43 8.55
C ARG A 378 3.89 11.92 9.98
N LYS A 379 4.84 12.48 10.73
CA LYS A 379 5.01 12.15 12.15
C LYS A 379 3.78 12.51 12.97
N GLU A 380 3.16 13.66 12.70
CA GLU A 380 1.94 14.12 13.36
C GLU A 380 0.73 13.25 12.98
N LYS A 381 0.45 13.12 11.67
CA LYS A 381 -0.75 12.46 11.15
C LYS A 381 -0.68 10.94 11.14
N LEU A 382 0.48 10.34 10.85
CA LEU A 382 0.60 8.87 10.75
C LEU A 382 1.33 8.25 11.94
N GLY A 383 2.11 9.05 12.68
CA GLY A 383 3.00 8.58 13.73
C GLY A 383 4.42 8.30 13.22
N LYS A 384 5.36 8.24 14.17
CA LYS A 384 6.80 8.12 13.90
C LYS A 384 7.21 6.80 13.22
N GLU A 385 6.44 5.74 13.43
CA GLU A 385 6.77 4.39 12.97
C GLU A 385 5.99 3.95 11.74
N HIS A 386 5.13 4.82 11.21
CA HIS A 386 4.36 4.50 10.02
C HIS A 386 5.27 4.35 8.80
N ALA A 387 4.95 3.40 7.91
CA ALA A 387 5.78 3.08 6.76
C ALA A 387 6.08 4.30 5.87
N TYR A 388 5.09 5.16 5.61
CA TYR A 388 5.29 6.40 4.86
C TYR A 388 6.11 7.46 5.62
N THR A 389 6.09 7.47 6.96
CA THR A 389 6.97 8.34 7.75
C THR A 389 8.42 7.88 7.61
N LEU A 390 8.66 6.57 7.68
CA LEU A 390 10.00 5.99 7.47
C LEU A 390 10.49 6.21 6.04
N LEU A 391 9.61 6.12 5.04
CA LEU A 391 9.95 6.44 3.65
C LEU A 391 10.34 7.92 3.49
N ALA A 392 9.62 8.84 4.13
CA ALA A 392 9.96 10.26 4.12
C ALA A 392 11.34 10.53 4.76
N MET A 393 11.70 9.79 5.81
CA MET A 393 13.06 9.86 6.39
C MET A 393 14.13 9.43 5.39
N VAL A 394 13.90 8.34 4.65
CA VAL A 394 14.82 7.89 3.60
C VAL A 394 14.93 8.97 2.53
N ASN A 395 13.81 9.47 1.99
CA ASN A 395 13.80 10.53 0.98
C ASN A 395 14.53 11.80 1.43
N LEU A 396 14.32 12.24 2.67
CA LEU A 396 15.04 13.39 3.24
C LEU A 396 16.55 13.12 3.34
N ALA A 397 16.95 11.91 3.73
CA ALA A 397 18.35 11.52 3.76
C ALA A 397 18.97 11.52 2.34
N LEU A 398 18.21 11.14 1.30
CA LEU A 398 18.68 11.25 -0.09
C LEU A 398 18.90 12.69 -0.53
N VAL A 399 17.98 13.60 -0.19
CA VAL A 399 18.15 15.03 -0.45
C VAL A 399 19.38 15.56 0.28
N LYS A 400 19.54 15.21 1.57
CA LYS A 400 20.72 15.58 2.36
C LYS A 400 22.02 15.05 1.76
N CYS A 401 22.04 13.83 1.22
CA CYS A 401 23.19 13.30 0.50
C CYS A 401 23.55 14.16 -0.71
N ALA A 402 22.55 14.51 -1.52
CA ALA A 402 22.75 15.34 -2.71
C ALA A 402 23.27 16.76 -2.38
N MET A 403 22.99 17.25 -1.17
CA MET A 403 23.50 18.52 -0.64
C MET A 403 24.85 18.40 0.09
N GLY A 404 25.43 17.20 0.18
CA GLY A 404 26.68 16.95 0.90
C GLY A 404 26.56 16.84 2.43
N MET A 405 25.34 16.85 2.99
CA MET A 405 25.06 16.64 4.42
C MET A 405 25.09 15.14 4.79
N ILE A 406 26.21 14.46 4.51
CA ILE A 406 26.30 13.00 4.55
C ILE A 406 26.09 12.41 5.95
N HIS A 407 26.64 13.03 7.00
CA HIS A 407 26.50 12.54 8.38
C HIS A 407 25.06 12.69 8.91
N GLU A 408 24.36 13.77 8.56
CA GLU A 408 22.96 13.95 8.94
C GLU A 408 22.05 12.95 8.20
N ALA A 409 22.36 12.65 6.93
CA ALA A 409 21.68 11.60 6.19
C ALA A 409 21.87 10.22 6.83
N GLU A 410 23.09 9.88 7.26
CA GLU A 410 23.37 8.63 7.97
C GLU A 410 22.56 8.52 9.27
N ALA A 411 22.55 9.56 10.09
CA ALA A 411 21.83 9.57 11.37
C ALA A 411 20.31 9.32 11.18
N LEU A 412 19.72 9.91 10.13
CA LEU A 412 18.33 9.64 9.77
C LEU A 412 18.10 8.17 9.40
N MET A 413 18.96 7.58 8.56
CA MET A 413 18.85 6.18 8.15
C MET A 413 19.00 5.22 9.34
N GLN A 414 19.98 5.46 10.21
CA GLN A 414 20.24 4.65 11.40
C GLN A 414 19.07 4.67 12.38
N HIS A 415 18.32 5.76 12.45
CA HIS A 415 17.11 5.84 13.27
C HIS A 415 15.94 5.05 12.65
N GLY A 416 15.71 5.18 11.33
CA GLY A 416 14.53 4.63 10.66
C GLY A 416 14.62 3.13 10.34
N LEU A 417 15.81 2.63 9.98
CA LEU A 417 15.98 1.25 9.49
C LEU A 417 15.63 0.16 10.50
N PRO A 418 16.01 0.24 11.80
CA PRO A 418 15.61 -0.75 12.79
C PRO A 418 14.08 -0.83 12.97
N ILE A 419 13.40 0.32 12.88
CA ILE A 419 11.93 0.39 12.96
C ILE A 419 11.31 -0.26 11.72
N ALA A 420 11.84 0.04 10.53
CA ALA A 420 11.39 -0.58 9.28
C ALA A 420 11.60 -2.10 9.29
N ALA A 421 12.74 -2.60 9.80
CA ALA A 421 13.02 -4.03 9.93
C ALA A 421 11.97 -4.73 10.80
N ARG A 422 11.63 -4.13 11.95
CA ARG A 422 10.63 -4.67 12.89
C ARG A 422 9.22 -4.65 12.32
N ASN A 423 8.83 -3.55 11.68
CA ASN A 423 7.43 -3.33 11.28
C ASN A 423 7.10 -3.92 9.90
N LEU A 424 8.05 -3.88 8.97
CA LEU A 424 7.85 -4.35 7.58
C LEU A 424 8.47 -5.73 7.32
N GLY A 425 9.47 -6.13 8.14
CA GLY A 425 10.26 -7.33 7.94
C GLY A 425 11.50 -7.09 7.06
N GLU A 426 12.54 -7.89 7.26
CA GLU A 426 13.84 -7.68 6.61
C GLU A 426 13.87 -8.01 5.11
N GLY A 427 12.84 -8.68 4.61
CA GLY A 427 12.65 -8.94 3.17
C GLY A 427 11.85 -7.84 2.47
N HIS A 428 11.34 -6.84 3.20
CA HIS A 428 10.49 -5.82 2.58
C HIS A 428 11.30 -4.90 1.66
N ILE A 429 10.74 -4.59 0.49
CA ILE A 429 11.38 -3.78 -0.55
C ILE A 429 11.88 -2.43 -0.03
N ALA A 430 11.08 -1.76 0.80
CA ALA A 430 11.36 -0.41 1.29
C ALA A 430 12.48 -0.45 2.34
N TYR A 431 12.54 -1.53 3.12
CA TYR A 431 13.64 -1.77 4.03
C TYR A 431 14.95 -2.01 3.26
N LEU A 432 14.94 -2.92 2.28
CA LEU A 432 16.11 -3.18 1.44
C LEU A 432 16.58 -1.93 0.68
N TRP A 433 15.63 -1.10 0.22
CA TRP A 433 15.92 0.18 -0.44
C TRP A 433 16.61 1.17 0.51
N GLY A 434 16.09 1.35 1.72
CA GLY A 434 16.74 2.19 2.74
C GLY A 434 18.14 1.67 3.11
N ARG A 435 18.31 0.35 3.20
CA ARG A 435 19.63 -0.26 3.45
C ARG A 435 20.61 -0.04 2.31
N TYR A 436 20.17 -0.20 1.07
CA TYR A 436 20.98 0.14 -0.09
C TYR A 436 21.50 1.58 0.00
N HIS A 437 20.63 2.53 0.32
CA HIS A 437 21.04 3.93 0.46
C HIS A 437 21.95 4.20 1.65
N LEU A 438 21.79 3.50 2.78
CA LEU A 438 22.76 3.57 3.88
C LEU A 438 24.13 3.02 3.46
N GLY A 439 24.16 1.90 2.73
CA GLY A 439 25.40 1.38 2.16
C GLY A 439 26.06 2.38 1.21
N ARG A 440 25.28 3.06 0.36
CA ARG A 440 25.77 4.16 -0.49
C ARG A 440 26.30 5.34 0.31
N ILE A 441 25.65 5.71 1.42
CA ILE A 441 26.15 6.75 2.34
C ILE A 441 27.54 6.37 2.87
N TRP A 442 27.77 5.11 3.23
CA TRP A 442 29.09 4.64 3.66
C TRP A 442 30.13 4.64 2.53
N VAL A 443 29.74 4.36 1.28
CA VAL A 443 30.60 4.57 0.11
C VAL A 443 30.99 6.05 -0.02
N LEU A 444 30.04 6.98 0.13
CA LEU A 444 30.31 8.43 0.10
C LEU A 444 31.21 8.92 1.24
N GLN A 445 31.22 8.21 2.37
CA GLN A 445 32.12 8.46 3.51
C GLN A 445 33.45 7.70 3.41
N GLU A 446 33.70 6.99 2.31
CA GLU A 446 34.90 6.16 2.11
C GLU A 446 35.05 5.02 3.15
N ARG A 447 33.95 4.62 3.79
CA ARG A 447 33.90 3.48 4.72
C ARG A 447 33.71 2.18 3.94
N TRP A 448 34.68 1.88 3.08
CA TRP A 448 34.58 0.85 2.05
C TRP A 448 34.26 -0.55 2.60
N THR A 449 34.92 -0.97 3.67
CA THR A 449 34.72 -2.31 4.24
C THR A 449 33.31 -2.49 4.80
N GLU A 450 32.80 -1.48 5.51
CA GLU A 450 31.44 -1.50 6.05
C GLU A 450 30.41 -1.47 4.92
N ALA A 451 30.62 -0.61 3.93
CA ALA A 451 29.79 -0.52 2.74
C ALA A 451 29.73 -1.86 1.98
N VAL A 452 30.87 -2.53 1.76
CA VAL A 452 30.93 -3.83 1.06
C VAL A 452 30.12 -4.88 1.80
N THR A 453 30.38 -5.10 3.10
CA THR A 453 29.64 -6.11 3.88
C THR A 453 28.13 -5.84 3.84
N TYR A 454 27.74 -4.58 3.94
CA TYR A 454 26.33 -4.20 3.99
C TYR A 454 25.63 -4.31 2.63
N LEU A 455 26.24 -3.79 1.56
CA LEU A 455 25.70 -3.82 0.21
C LEU A 455 25.69 -5.24 -0.38
N LEU A 456 26.63 -6.10 0.00
CA LEU A 456 26.58 -7.52 -0.38
C LEU A 456 25.34 -8.21 0.19
N ASP A 457 25.08 -8.09 1.49
CA ASP A 457 23.87 -8.68 2.09
C ASP A 457 22.59 -8.13 1.45
N VAL A 458 22.54 -6.82 1.17
CA VAL A 458 21.38 -6.20 0.50
C VAL A 458 21.20 -6.74 -0.91
N THR A 459 22.25 -6.77 -1.73
CA THR A 459 22.17 -7.21 -3.14
C THR A 459 21.90 -8.70 -3.30
N GLU A 460 22.35 -9.54 -2.35
CA GLU A 460 22.00 -10.96 -2.28
C GLU A 460 20.54 -11.15 -1.84
N ARG A 461 20.07 -10.48 -0.79
CA ARG A 461 18.64 -10.53 -0.40
C ARG A 461 17.73 -10.04 -1.51
N GLN A 462 18.13 -8.98 -2.21
CA GLN A 462 17.46 -8.47 -3.39
C GLN A 462 17.42 -9.51 -4.51
N ARG A 463 18.49 -10.28 -4.76
CA ARG A 463 18.49 -11.34 -5.78
C ARG A 463 17.34 -12.33 -5.59
N TYR A 464 17.06 -12.75 -4.36
CA TYR A 464 16.00 -13.71 -4.05
C TYR A 464 14.63 -13.06 -3.90
N THR A 465 14.56 -11.89 -3.28
CA THR A 465 13.29 -11.20 -3.01
C THR A 465 12.73 -10.53 -4.25
N LEU A 466 13.58 -10.07 -5.17
CA LEU A 466 13.20 -9.41 -6.42
C LEU A 466 12.98 -10.40 -7.57
N GLN A 467 13.01 -11.72 -7.33
CA GLN A 467 12.79 -12.72 -8.38
C GLN A 467 11.39 -12.58 -9.03
N GLY A 468 10.38 -12.07 -8.29
CA GLY A 468 9.05 -11.68 -8.80
C GLY A 468 8.94 -10.22 -9.33
N ARG A 469 10.03 -9.45 -9.27
CA ARG A 469 10.17 -8.07 -9.78
C ARG A 469 11.04 -8.01 -11.04
N GLY A 470 11.42 -9.16 -11.59
CA GLY A 470 12.45 -9.26 -12.62
C GLY A 470 13.85 -9.27 -12.02
N GLU A 471 14.70 -10.15 -12.55
CA GLU A 471 16.07 -10.42 -12.07
C GLU A 471 17.01 -9.18 -12.05
N PHE A 472 16.60 -8.07 -12.67
CA PHE A 472 17.44 -6.90 -12.94
C PHE A 472 16.80 -5.57 -12.48
N HIS A 473 16.08 -5.58 -11.35
CA HIS A 473 15.51 -4.34 -10.81
C HIS A 473 16.61 -3.28 -10.48
N PRO A 474 16.39 -1.99 -10.78
CA PRO A 474 17.41 -0.94 -10.63
C PRO A 474 18.01 -0.77 -9.24
N ASP A 475 17.25 -1.03 -8.18
CA ASP A 475 17.77 -0.95 -6.81
C ASP A 475 18.95 -1.91 -6.58
N ARG A 476 18.88 -3.12 -7.18
CA ARG A 476 19.97 -4.09 -7.10
C ARG A 476 21.16 -3.68 -7.96
N ILE A 477 20.87 -3.17 -9.16
CA ILE A 477 21.90 -2.64 -10.07
C ILE A 477 22.68 -1.51 -9.40
N GLY A 478 21.97 -0.58 -8.74
CA GLY A 478 22.59 0.48 -7.95
C GLY A 478 23.52 -0.09 -6.88
N GLY A 479 23.05 -1.07 -6.10
CA GLY A 479 23.90 -1.75 -5.11
C GLY A 479 25.15 -2.40 -5.70
N LEU A 480 25.05 -3.03 -6.88
CA LEU A 480 26.21 -3.60 -7.58
C LEU A 480 27.20 -2.53 -8.06
N ILE A 481 26.72 -1.38 -8.52
CA ILE A 481 27.57 -0.24 -8.92
C ILE A 481 28.34 0.33 -7.71
N GLU A 482 27.65 0.48 -6.58
CA GLU A 482 28.29 0.95 -5.34
C GLU A 482 29.30 -0.08 -4.81
N LEU A 483 28.99 -1.38 -4.92
CA LEU A 483 29.93 -2.46 -4.63
C LEU A 483 31.16 -2.42 -5.53
N ALA A 484 30.99 -2.21 -6.84
CA ALA A 484 32.10 -2.09 -7.77
C ALA A 484 33.05 -0.96 -7.35
N THR A 485 32.48 0.19 -7.00
CA THR A 485 33.23 1.36 -6.51
C THR A 485 34.01 1.04 -5.23
N ALA A 486 33.36 0.42 -4.25
CA ALA A 486 33.99 0.08 -2.98
C ALA A 486 35.06 -1.02 -3.12
N TYR A 487 34.82 -2.04 -3.96
CA TYR A 487 35.81 -3.08 -4.25
C TYR A 487 37.04 -2.53 -4.96
N ASN A 488 36.85 -1.64 -5.93
CA ASN A 488 37.95 -0.94 -6.59
C ASN A 488 38.79 -0.15 -5.57
N ALA A 489 38.15 0.59 -4.66
CA ALA A 489 38.84 1.35 -3.61
C ALA A 489 39.65 0.45 -2.65
N LEU A 490 39.17 -0.77 -2.39
CA LEU A 490 39.87 -1.78 -1.57
C LEU A 490 40.92 -2.59 -2.34
N GLY A 491 41.10 -2.37 -3.65
CA GLY A 491 42.00 -3.17 -4.49
C GLY A 491 41.52 -4.61 -4.74
N LYS A 492 40.24 -4.91 -4.45
CA LYS A 492 39.61 -6.22 -4.70
C LYS A 492 39.20 -6.35 -6.17
N VAL A 493 40.20 -6.57 -7.01
CA VAL A 493 40.10 -6.51 -8.47
C VAL A 493 39.10 -7.52 -9.04
N GLU A 494 39.19 -8.77 -8.63
CA GLU A 494 38.35 -9.85 -9.19
C GLU A 494 36.87 -9.62 -8.87
N GLU A 495 36.58 -9.28 -7.61
CA GLU A 495 35.23 -8.99 -7.17
C GLU A 495 34.67 -7.74 -7.84
N CYS A 496 35.48 -6.67 -7.98
CA CYS A 496 35.10 -5.47 -8.71
C CYS A 496 34.70 -5.78 -10.16
N GLU A 497 35.53 -6.52 -10.89
CA GLU A 497 35.25 -6.88 -12.29
C GLU A 497 33.98 -7.72 -12.40
N ARG A 498 33.81 -8.72 -11.52
CA ARG A 498 32.62 -9.59 -11.48
C ARG A 498 31.33 -8.79 -11.27
N VAL A 499 31.25 -7.93 -10.25
CA VAL A 499 30.03 -7.15 -9.99
C VAL A 499 29.78 -6.09 -11.05
N THR A 500 30.85 -5.55 -11.65
CA THR A 500 30.74 -4.61 -12.78
C THR A 500 30.13 -5.27 -14.01
N GLU A 501 30.58 -6.48 -14.36
CA GLU A 501 30.01 -7.26 -15.46
C GLU A 501 28.55 -7.62 -15.21
N GLU A 502 28.23 -8.05 -13.99
CA GLU A 502 26.85 -8.35 -13.61
C GLU A 502 25.94 -7.12 -13.72
N ALA A 503 26.40 -5.95 -13.24
CA ALA A 503 25.65 -4.69 -13.35
C ALA A 503 25.47 -4.25 -14.82
N LEU A 504 26.49 -4.36 -15.67
CA LEU A 504 26.38 -4.04 -17.09
C LEU A 504 25.42 -4.97 -17.84
N ALA A 505 25.47 -6.28 -17.54
CA ALA A 505 24.54 -7.25 -18.10
C ALA A 505 23.09 -6.96 -17.66
N ALA A 506 22.91 -6.54 -16.41
CA ALA A 506 21.61 -6.13 -15.88
C ALA A 506 21.06 -4.88 -16.57
N LEU A 507 21.89 -3.83 -16.69
CA LEU A 507 21.51 -2.58 -17.35
C LEU A 507 21.12 -2.78 -18.82
N ALA A 508 21.78 -3.71 -19.51
CA ALA A 508 21.45 -4.07 -20.89
C ALA A 508 20.06 -4.73 -21.04
N LYS A 509 19.52 -5.32 -19.97
CA LYS A 509 18.20 -5.98 -20.00
C LYS A 509 17.03 -5.04 -19.69
N ILE A 510 17.27 -3.94 -18.97
CA ILE A 510 16.23 -2.98 -18.60
C ILE A 510 16.11 -1.78 -19.54
N SER A 511 17.08 -1.60 -20.44
CA SER A 511 17.13 -0.49 -21.38
C SER A 511 17.11 -1.00 -22.82
N THR A 512 16.28 -0.38 -23.67
CA THR A 512 16.22 -0.69 -25.12
C THR A 512 17.34 0.00 -25.92
N THR A 513 18.00 1.00 -25.32
CA THR A 513 19.19 1.69 -25.84
C THR A 513 20.33 1.60 -24.81
N GLU A 514 21.54 2.04 -25.14
CA GLU A 514 22.61 2.11 -24.14
C GLU A 514 22.19 3.00 -22.95
N HIS A 515 22.10 2.40 -21.76
CA HIS A 515 21.68 3.11 -20.54
C HIS A 515 22.78 4.09 -20.10
N PRO A 516 22.47 5.34 -19.70
CA PRO A 516 23.47 6.32 -19.26
C PRO A 516 24.42 5.81 -18.16
N GLU A 517 23.86 5.12 -17.15
CA GLU A 517 24.69 4.48 -16.10
C GLU A 517 25.58 3.36 -16.64
N ALA A 518 25.17 2.63 -17.70
CA ALA A 518 26.02 1.60 -18.28
C ALA A 518 27.23 2.22 -18.97
N LYS A 519 27.03 3.35 -19.67
CA LYS A 519 28.12 4.13 -20.26
C LYS A 519 29.09 4.61 -19.18
N LYS A 520 28.58 5.27 -18.13
CA LYS A 520 29.39 5.76 -16.99
C LYS A 520 30.15 4.62 -16.29
N LEU A 521 29.51 3.48 -16.07
CA LEU A 521 30.14 2.33 -15.44
C LEU A 521 31.27 1.73 -16.31
N ARG A 522 31.12 1.70 -17.64
CA ARG A 522 32.21 1.28 -18.55
C ARG A 522 33.37 2.26 -18.55
N GLU A 523 33.09 3.56 -18.54
CA GLU A 523 34.13 4.61 -18.41
C GLU A 523 34.90 4.44 -17.11
N ASN A 524 34.20 4.29 -15.99
CA ASN A 524 34.79 4.01 -14.68
C ASN A 524 35.64 2.73 -14.71
N ARG A 525 35.12 1.63 -15.26
CA ARG A 525 35.85 0.35 -15.41
C ARG A 525 37.16 0.53 -16.18
N ASN A 526 37.15 1.31 -17.27
CA ASN A 526 38.34 1.59 -18.06
C ASN A 526 39.36 2.42 -17.27
N ILE A 527 38.92 3.46 -16.56
CA ILE A 527 39.78 4.27 -15.68
C ILE A 527 40.41 3.40 -14.60
N TRP A 528 39.62 2.54 -13.95
CA TRP A 528 40.10 1.61 -12.92
C TRP A 528 41.16 0.64 -13.48
N ARG A 529 40.98 0.13 -14.70
CA ARG A 529 41.97 -0.73 -15.36
C ARG A 529 43.25 0.02 -15.69
N GLN A 530 43.14 1.21 -16.27
CA GLN A 530 44.30 2.03 -16.62
C GLN A 530 45.14 2.40 -15.40
N ARG A 531 44.51 2.87 -14.31
CA ARG A 531 45.20 3.21 -13.07
C ARG A 531 45.95 2.02 -12.46
N ARG A 532 45.43 0.81 -12.62
CA ARG A 532 46.10 -0.43 -12.17
C ARG A 532 47.36 -0.71 -12.98
N VAL A 533 47.28 -0.60 -14.31
CA VAL A 533 48.46 -0.76 -15.19
C VAL A 533 49.54 0.27 -14.83
N GLU A 534 49.17 1.55 -14.71
CA GLU A 534 50.10 2.62 -14.33
C GLU A 534 50.71 2.42 -12.93
N SER A 535 49.97 1.80 -11.99
CA SER A 535 50.48 1.48 -10.66
C SER A 535 51.46 0.30 -10.68
N MET A 536 51.22 -0.71 -11.50
CA MET A 536 52.13 -1.85 -11.68
C MET A 536 53.43 -1.39 -12.34
N GLU A 537 53.34 -0.60 -13.41
CA GLU A 537 54.50 -0.03 -14.09
C GLU A 537 55.35 0.82 -13.13
N ARG A 538 54.72 1.67 -12.29
CA ARG A 538 55.46 2.46 -11.29
C ARG A 538 56.15 1.60 -10.23
N GLN A 539 55.56 0.48 -9.81
CA GLN A 539 56.19 -0.44 -8.86
C GLN A 539 57.42 -1.12 -9.48
N ASP A 540 57.36 -1.51 -10.75
CA ASP A 540 58.48 -2.09 -11.49
C ASP A 540 59.64 -1.10 -11.68
N PHE A 541 59.37 0.20 -11.87
CA PHE A 541 60.41 1.23 -11.95
C PHE A 541 61.08 1.56 -10.60
N THR A 542 60.40 1.32 -9.47
CA THR A 542 60.98 1.52 -8.13
C THR A 542 61.76 0.31 -7.60
N GLN A 543 61.73 -0.83 -8.30
CA GLN A 543 62.49 -2.04 -7.96
C GLN A 543 63.72 -2.27 -8.84
N LEU A 544 64.06 -1.31 -9.72
CA LEU A 544 65.35 -1.33 -10.43
C LEU A 544 66.48 -0.90 -9.48
N PRO A 545 67.53 -1.73 -9.30
CA PRO A 545 68.60 -1.51 -8.31
C PRO A 545 69.49 -0.30 -8.60
#